data_AF-A0A6T6PI65-F1
#
_entry.id   AF-A0A6T6PI65-F1
#
_cell.length_a   1.000
_cell.length_b   1.000
_cell.length_c   1.000
_cell.angle_alpha   90.00
_cell.angle_beta   90.00
_cell.angle_gamma   90.00
#
_symmetry.space_group_name_H-M   'P 1'
#
loop_
_entity.id
_entity.type
_entity.pdbx_description
1 polymer ?
#
loop_
_entity_poly.entity_id
_entity_poly.type
_entity_poly.pdbx_seq_one_letter_code
_entity_poly.pdbx_strand_id
1 'polypeptide(L)'
;NFFAQPDALANGKTAQECRDEGVPEWLIPHKTFSGNRPSMSILMRVLDAYTTGQLLALYEHRTAVEGFIWDLNSFDQWGVELGKTLATTVRKQISKSRYHNEAVTGFNSATTNLLNVYLKGSVGCVFEEEPVE
;
A
#
# COMPACT_ATOMS: atom_id res chain seq x y z
N ASN A 1 0.26 -24.63 -7.81
CA ASN A 1 0.07 -23.20 -7.44
C ASN A 1 0.06 -22.27 -8.63
N PHE A 2 1.17 -22.06 -9.36
CA PHE A 2 1.23 -21.12 -10.49
C PHE A 2 0.11 -21.30 -11.53
N PHE A 3 -0.19 -22.54 -11.95
CA PHE A 3 -1.28 -22.81 -12.90
C PHE A 3 -2.67 -22.83 -12.26
N ALA A 4 -2.77 -23.36 -11.03
CA ALA A 4 -4.05 -23.56 -10.35
C ALA A 4 -4.71 -22.24 -9.89
N GLN A 5 -3.93 -21.22 -9.55
CA GLN A 5 -4.45 -19.95 -9.04
C GLN A 5 -5.13 -19.10 -10.13
N PRO A 6 -4.53 -18.86 -11.32
CA PRO A 6 -5.21 -18.24 -12.45
C PRO A 6 -6.52 -18.94 -12.81
N ASP A 7 -6.52 -20.28 -12.81
CA ASP A 7 -7.69 -21.09 -13.12
C ASP A 7 -8.79 -20.93 -12.06
N ALA A 8 -8.44 -20.95 -10.77
CA ALA A 8 -9.36 -20.68 -9.68
C ALA A 8 -9.92 -19.24 -9.70
N LEU A 9 -9.12 -18.24 -10.08
CA LEU A 9 -9.56 -16.86 -10.24
C LEU A 9 -10.53 -16.71 -11.42
N ALA A 10 -10.26 -17.40 -12.53
CA ALA A 10 -11.10 -17.36 -13.73
C ALA A 10 -12.43 -18.08 -13.51
N ASN A 11 -12.39 -19.32 -13.02
CA ASN A 11 -13.56 -20.19 -12.96
C ASN A 11 -14.34 -20.05 -11.64
N GLY A 12 -13.66 -19.73 -10.54
CA GLY A 12 -14.28 -19.68 -9.22
C GLY A 12 -14.81 -21.05 -8.79
N LYS A 13 -15.92 -21.02 -8.04
CA LYS A 13 -16.64 -22.18 -7.52
C LYS A 13 -18.06 -21.77 -7.16
N THR A 14 -19.04 -22.39 -7.78
CA THR A 14 -20.45 -22.10 -7.64
C THR A 14 -21.03 -22.64 -6.33
N ALA A 15 -22.19 -22.11 -5.95
CA ALA A 15 -22.96 -22.63 -4.81
C ALA A 15 -23.41 -24.08 -5.02
N GLN A 16 -23.71 -24.47 -6.26
CA GLN A 16 -24.13 -25.84 -6.58
C GLN A 16 -22.98 -26.83 -6.36
N GLU A 17 -21.78 -26.51 -6.82
CA GLU A 17 -20.58 -27.34 -6.57
C GLU A 17 -20.30 -27.47 -5.06
N CYS A 18 -20.54 -26.41 -4.28
CA CYS A 18 -20.45 -26.50 -2.81
C CYS A 18 -21.48 -27.49 -2.23
N ARG A 19 -22.72 -27.50 -2.73
CA ARG A 19 -23.76 -28.46 -2.29
C ARG A 19 -23.39 -29.88 -2.67
N ASP A 20 -22.90 -30.09 -3.89
CA ASP A 20 -22.52 -31.40 -4.39
C ASP A 20 -21.33 -31.99 -3.60
N GLU A 21 -20.47 -31.14 -3.04
CA GLU A 21 -19.40 -31.52 -2.10
C GLU A 21 -19.86 -31.72 -0.64
N GLY A 22 -21.15 -31.55 -0.34
CA GLY A 22 -21.71 -31.72 1.00
C GLY A 22 -21.40 -30.57 1.97
N VAL A 23 -21.12 -29.36 1.46
CA VAL A 23 -20.97 -28.17 2.31
C VAL A 23 -22.32 -27.84 2.96
N PRO A 24 -22.40 -27.65 4.30
CA PRO A 24 -23.63 -27.23 4.96
C PRO A 24 -24.15 -25.90 4.39
N GLU A 25 -25.47 -25.77 4.17
CA GLU A 25 -26.06 -24.63 3.46
C GLU A 25 -25.66 -23.27 4.06
N TRP A 26 -25.54 -23.18 5.39
CA TRP A 26 -25.11 -21.95 6.09
C TRP A 26 -23.67 -21.53 5.78
N LEU A 27 -22.81 -22.46 5.34
CA LEU A 27 -21.40 -22.21 5.03
C LEU A 27 -21.17 -21.94 3.53
N ILE A 28 -22.14 -22.23 2.67
CA ILE A 28 -22.03 -22.07 1.21
C ILE A 28 -21.71 -20.63 0.79
N PRO A 29 -22.33 -19.57 1.36
CA PRO A 29 -21.99 -18.20 0.99
C PRO A 29 -20.51 -17.86 1.24
N HIS A 30 -19.89 -18.46 2.25
CA HIS A 30 -18.49 -18.26 2.61
C HIS A 30 -17.50 -19.09 1.76
N LYS A 31 -18.00 -20.10 1.04
CA LYS A 31 -17.20 -21.02 0.20
C LYS A 31 -17.47 -20.88 -1.30
N THR A 32 -18.41 -20.02 -1.67
CA THR A 32 -18.69 -19.69 -3.06
C THR A 32 -17.68 -18.65 -3.56
N PHE A 33 -17.08 -18.92 -4.71
CA PHE A 33 -16.15 -18.02 -5.38
C PHE A 33 -16.76 -17.62 -6.72
N SER A 34 -16.98 -16.32 -6.93
CA SER A 34 -17.64 -15.81 -8.14
C SER A 34 -16.89 -16.09 -9.45
N GLY A 35 -15.59 -16.41 -9.38
CA GLY A 35 -14.72 -16.44 -10.57
C GLY A 35 -14.68 -15.07 -11.25
N ASN A 36 -14.46 -15.09 -12.56
CA ASN A 36 -14.39 -13.92 -13.45
C ASN A 36 -13.38 -12.86 -12.99
N ARG A 37 -12.24 -13.31 -12.44
CA ARG A 37 -11.14 -12.45 -12.01
C ARG A 37 -10.00 -12.58 -13.01
N PRO A 38 -9.68 -11.53 -13.79
CA PRO A 38 -8.64 -11.61 -14.80
C PRO A 38 -7.26 -11.77 -14.15
N SER A 39 -6.38 -12.50 -14.82
CA SER A 39 -4.98 -12.65 -14.42
C SER A 39 -4.08 -12.72 -15.65
N MET A 40 -2.79 -12.39 -15.47
CA MET A 40 -1.77 -12.48 -16.51
C MET A 40 -0.64 -13.38 -15.99
N SER A 41 -0.27 -14.39 -16.75
CA SER A 41 0.82 -15.32 -16.41
C SER A 41 1.99 -15.14 -17.35
N ILE A 42 3.17 -14.85 -16.81
CA ILE A 42 4.44 -14.79 -17.56
C ILE A 42 5.28 -15.99 -17.12
N LEU A 43 5.52 -16.92 -18.04
CA LEU A 43 6.34 -18.09 -17.80
C LEU A 43 7.67 -17.94 -18.56
N MET A 44 8.78 -18.09 -17.84
CA MET A 44 10.13 -17.95 -18.38
C MET A 44 10.91 -19.25 -18.13
N ARG A 45 11.89 -19.55 -18.99
CA ARG A 45 12.67 -20.80 -18.90
C ARG A 45 13.65 -20.78 -17.73
N VAL A 46 14.31 -19.66 -17.49
CA VAL A 46 15.27 -19.43 -16.40
C VAL A 46 15.27 -17.95 -16.04
N LEU A 47 15.52 -17.62 -14.78
CA LEU A 47 15.73 -16.24 -14.34
C LEU A 47 17.23 -15.97 -14.21
N ASP A 48 17.87 -15.65 -15.32
CA ASP A 48 19.27 -15.18 -15.37
C ASP A 48 19.32 -13.66 -15.58
N ALA A 49 20.53 -13.08 -15.60
CA ALA A 49 20.70 -11.63 -15.76
C ALA A 49 20.05 -11.11 -17.06
N TYR A 50 20.13 -11.89 -18.14
CA TYR A 50 19.54 -11.53 -19.41
C TYR A 50 18.01 -11.48 -19.34
N THR A 51 17.38 -12.56 -18.86
CA THR A 51 15.92 -12.67 -18.73
C THR A 51 15.37 -11.69 -17.69
N THR A 52 16.14 -11.40 -16.64
CA THR A 52 15.80 -10.35 -15.66
C THR A 52 15.77 -8.97 -16.30
N GLY A 53 16.74 -8.64 -17.17
CA GLY A 53 16.73 -7.41 -17.95
C GLY A 53 15.52 -7.30 -18.88
N GLN A 54 15.13 -8.41 -19.52
CA GLN A 54 13.91 -8.45 -20.33
C GLN A 54 12.65 -8.19 -19.50
N LEU A 55 12.55 -8.76 -18.29
CA LEU A 55 11.42 -8.53 -17.40
C LEU A 55 11.36 -7.06 -16.92
N LEU A 56 12.51 -6.46 -16.61
CA LEU A 56 12.58 -5.03 -16.26
C LEU A 56 12.08 -4.16 -17.42
N ALA A 57 12.64 -4.35 -18.62
CA ALA A 57 12.28 -3.59 -19.81
C ALA A 57 10.79 -3.75 -20.17
N LEU A 58 10.23 -4.95 -19.98
CA LEU A 58 8.80 -5.20 -20.18
C LEU A 58 7.94 -4.27 -19.31
N TYR A 59 8.26 -4.13 -18.02
CA TYR A 59 7.48 -3.29 -17.11
C TYR A 59 7.75 -1.80 -17.32
N GLU A 60 8.98 -1.39 -17.64
CA GLU A 60 9.29 0.00 -18.02
C GLU A 60 8.44 0.45 -19.22
N HIS A 61 8.41 -0.37 -20.28
CA HIS A 61 7.61 -0.06 -21.46
C HIS A 61 6.12 -0.16 -21.21
N ARG A 62 5.65 -1.14 -20.42
CA ARG A 62 4.25 -1.24 -20.04
C ARG A 62 3.78 0.05 -19.37
N THR A 63 4.49 0.54 -18.35
CA THR A 63 4.12 1.77 -17.62
C THR A 63 4.17 3.00 -18.51
N ALA A 64 5.15 3.10 -19.41
CA ALA A 64 5.20 4.19 -20.39
C ALA A 64 4.00 4.17 -21.35
N VAL A 65 3.67 3.00 -21.91
CA VAL A 65 2.54 2.82 -22.82
C VAL A 65 1.21 3.11 -22.13
N GLU A 66 1.02 2.66 -20.88
CA GLU A 66 -0.18 2.98 -20.09
C GLU A 66 -0.35 4.50 -19.93
N GLY A 67 0.72 5.24 -19.66
CA GLY A 67 0.67 6.71 -19.59
C GLY A 67 0.33 7.35 -20.94
N PHE A 68 0.91 6.87 -22.05
CA PHE A 68 0.56 7.36 -23.38
C PHE A 68 -0.90 7.07 -23.76
N ILE A 69 -1.45 5.92 -23.35
CA ILE A 69 -2.88 5.60 -23.56
C ILE A 69 -3.78 6.59 -22.81
N TRP A 70 -3.39 7.00 -21.61
CA TRP A 70 -4.16 7.93 -20.79
C TRP A 70 -3.85 9.42 -21.05
N ASP A 71 -2.98 9.73 -22.02
CA ASP A 71 -2.53 11.09 -22.29
C ASP A 71 -1.91 11.78 -21.05
N LEU A 72 -1.11 11.02 -20.31
CA LEU A 72 -0.39 11.47 -19.10
C LEU A 72 1.12 11.44 -19.32
N ASN A 73 1.83 12.31 -18.60
CA ASN A 73 3.29 12.30 -18.60
C ASN A 73 3.83 11.27 -17.59
N SER A 74 4.27 10.10 -18.07
CA SER A 74 4.87 9.05 -17.22
C SER A 74 6.23 9.41 -16.61
N PHE A 75 6.83 10.55 -16.98
CA PHE A 75 8.21 10.89 -16.63
C PHE A 75 8.33 12.04 -15.64
N ASP A 76 7.23 12.64 -15.20
CA ASP A 76 7.23 13.64 -14.14
C ASP A 76 6.76 13.06 -12.79
N GLN A 77 6.98 13.84 -11.73
CA GLN A 77 6.70 13.45 -10.36
C GLN A 77 6.45 14.67 -9.46
N TRP A 78 5.72 15.66 -9.94
CA TRP A 78 5.52 16.94 -9.22
C TRP A 78 4.86 16.77 -7.85
N GLY A 79 4.04 15.72 -7.68
CA GLY A 79 3.32 15.44 -6.43
C GLY A 79 4.21 15.24 -5.20
N VAL A 80 5.51 14.99 -5.37
CA VAL A 80 6.43 14.76 -4.23
C VAL A 80 6.97 16.03 -3.59
N GLU A 81 6.89 17.17 -4.28
CA GLU A 81 7.63 18.39 -3.91
C GLU A 81 7.06 19.09 -2.67
N LEU A 82 5.72 19.12 -2.55
CA LEU A 82 5.07 19.73 -1.39
C LEU A 82 5.44 19.00 -0.09
N GLY A 83 5.43 17.66 -0.13
CA GLY A 83 5.80 16.83 1.02
C GLY A 83 7.25 17.06 1.48
N LYS A 84 8.20 17.11 0.54
CA LYS A 84 9.62 17.41 0.82
C LYS A 84 9.79 18.78 1.48
N THR A 85 9.05 19.78 0.99
CA THR A 85 9.09 21.15 1.52
C THR A 85 8.54 21.20 2.94
N LEU A 86 7.36 20.62 3.18
CA LEU A 86 6.73 20.59 4.49
C LEU A 86 7.58 19.80 5.51
N ALA A 87 8.13 18.65 5.11
CA ALA A 87 9.01 17.85 5.95
C ALA A 87 10.28 18.64 6.37
N THR A 88 10.83 19.45 5.47
CA THR A 88 11.97 20.32 5.79
C THR A 88 11.62 21.37 6.84
N THR A 89 10.42 21.96 6.76
CA THR A 89 9.91 22.91 7.77
C THR A 89 9.75 22.24 9.13
N VAL A 90 9.12 21.05 9.16
CA VAL A 90 8.96 20.26 10.39
C VAL A 90 10.33 19.90 10.99
N ARG A 91 11.28 19.45 10.17
CA ARG A 91 12.65 19.12 10.62
C ARG A 91 13.34 20.33 11.26
N LYS A 92 13.24 21.51 10.66
CA LYS A 92 13.80 22.76 11.22
C LYS A 92 13.14 23.12 12.55
N GLN A 93 11.81 23.02 12.64
CA GLN A 93 11.10 23.26 13.89
C GLN A 93 11.55 22.31 14.99
N ILE A 94 11.60 21.00 14.72
CA ILE A 94 12.07 20.00 15.69
C ILE A 94 13.48 20.31 16.17
N SER A 95 14.38 20.70 15.26
CA SER A 95 15.75 21.11 15.62
C SER A 95 15.76 22.33 16.54
N LYS A 96 14.97 23.37 16.23
CA LYS A 96 14.85 24.57 17.06
C LYS A 96 14.30 24.25 18.45
N SER A 97 13.23 23.47 18.51
CA SER A 97 12.62 23.09 19.78
C SER A 97 13.52 22.21 20.64
N ARG A 98 14.30 21.29 20.05
CA ARG A 98 15.22 20.42 20.83
C ARG A 98 16.49 21.13 21.30
N TYR A 99 17.11 21.96 20.46
CA TYR A 99 18.42 22.56 20.77
C TYR A 99 18.34 23.97 21.36
N HIS A 100 17.28 24.71 21.06
CA HIS A 100 17.12 26.12 21.47
C HIS A 100 15.86 26.34 22.32
N ASN A 101 15.13 25.27 22.66
CA ASN A 101 13.90 25.30 23.46
C ASN A 101 12.81 26.26 22.91
N GLU A 102 12.79 26.47 21.59
CA GLU A 102 11.76 27.29 20.93
C GLU A 102 10.40 26.56 20.87
N ALA A 103 9.30 27.31 21.08
CA ALA A 103 7.95 26.78 20.95
C ALA A 103 7.59 26.40 19.50
N VAL A 104 6.71 25.41 19.34
CA VAL A 104 6.17 25.02 18.02
C VAL A 104 5.25 26.11 17.49
N THR A 105 5.54 26.63 16.29
CA THR A 105 4.75 27.69 15.64
C THR A 105 4.61 27.43 14.15
N GLY A 106 3.61 28.04 13.49
CA GLY A 106 3.46 27.99 12.03
C GLY A 106 2.82 26.73 11.45
N PHE A 107 2.24 25.86 12.28
CA PHE A 107 1.49 24.69 11.84
C PHE A 107 0.01 24.79 12.23
N ASN A 108 -0.85 24.00 11.59
CA ASN A 108 -2.25 23.91 12.01
C ASN A 108 -2.36 23.32 13.43
N SER A 109 -3.54 23.45 14.05
CA SER A 109 -3.76 23.06 15.46
C SER A 109 -3.46 21.58 15.71
N ALA A 110 -3.92 20.68 14.83
CA ALA A 110 -3.69 19.24 14.96
C ALA A 110 -2.19 18.89 14.94
N THR A 111 -1.44 19.43 13.97
CA THR A 111 0.00 19.19 13.82
C THR A 111 0.78 19.79 14.99
N THR A 112 0.40 20.98 15.45
CA THR A 112 1.03 21.64 16.60
C THR A 112 0.86 20.80 17.86
N ASN A 113 -0.35 20.28 18.12
CA ASN A 113 -0.63 19.44 19.26
C ASN A 113 0.22 18.15 19.24
N LEU A 114 0.24 17.44 18.10
CA LEU A 114 1.02 16.22 17.96
C LEU A 114 2.54 16.46 18.06
N LEU A 115 3.05 17.55 17.48
CA LEU A 115 4.46 17.91 17.60
C LEU A 115 4.86 18.22 19.05
N ASN A 116 4.00 18.91 19.79
CA ASN A 116 4.22 19.17 21.21
C ASN A 116 4.25 17.87 22.04
N VAL A 117 3.35 16.92 21.76
CA VAL A 117 3.38 15.59 22.41
C VAL A 117 4.67 14.85 22.06
N TYR A 118 5.04 14.82 20.78
CA TYR A 118 6.26 14.17 20.30
C TYR A 118 7.54 14.77 20.92
N LEU A 119 7.63 16.09 21.03
CA LEU A 119 8.80 16.79 21.58
C LEU A 119 8.93 16.65 23.09
N LYS A 120 7.83 16.47 23.82
CA LYS A 120 7.82 16.22 25.28
C LYS A 120 8.38 14.84 25.67
N GLY A 121 8.64 13.96 24.70
CA GLY A 121 9.36 12.71 24.95
C GLY A 121 8.48 11.48 25.21
N SER A 122 7.16 11.56 25.02
CA SER A 122 6.29 10.38 25.11
C SER A 122 6.34 9.54 23.81
N VAL A 123 7.53 9.11 23.39
CA VAL A 123 7.65 7.91 22.55
C VAL A 123 7.75 6.70 23.46
N GLY A 124 6.68 6.55 24.26
CA GLY A 124 6.22 5.30 24.81
C GLY A 124 4.72 5.38 24.60
N CYS A 125 4.15 4.41 23.90
CA CYS A 125 2.71 4.20 23.88
C CYS A 125 2.30 3.86 25.32
N VAL A 126 2.10 4.87 26.16
CA VAL A 126 1.43 4.71 27.45
C VAL A 126 -0.01 5.09 27.15
N PHE A 127 -0.80 4.09 26.81
CA PHE A 127 -2.23 4.20 27.09
C PHE A 127 -2.32 4.39 28.60
N GLU A 128 -2.91 5.50 29.04
CA GLU A 128 -3.29 5.63 30.44
C GLU A 128 -4.16 4.42 30.77
N GLU A 129 -3.68 3.52 31.63
CA GLU A 129 -4.54 2.49 32.20
C GLU A 129 -5.61 3.23 32.99
N GLU A 130 -6.85 3.22 32.50
CA GLU A 130 -7.98 3.65 33.31
C GLU A 130 -7.97 2.84 34.61
N PRO A 131 -8.18 3.49 35.77
CA PRO A 131 -8.30 2.75 37.01
C PRO A 131 -9.55 1.87 36.91
N VAL A 132 -9.34 0.55 36.98
CA VAL A 132 -10.42 -0.40 37.16
C VAL A 132 -10.99 -0.17 38.56
N GLU A 133 -12.19 0.42 38.64
CA GLU A 133 -13.07 0.32 39.81
C GLU A 133 -13.58 -1.11 39.99
#